data_AF-A0A955STW3-F1
#
_entry.id   AF-A0A955STW3-F1
#
_cell.length_a   1.000
_cell.length_b   1.000
_cell.length_c   1.000
_cell.angle_alpha   90.00
_cell.angle_beta   90.00
_cell.angle_gamma   90.00
#
_symmetry.space_group_name_H-M   'P 1'
#
loop_
_entity.id
_entity.type
_entity.pdbx_description
1 polymer ?
#
loop_
_entity_poly.entity_id
_entity_poly.type
_entity_poly.pdbx_seq_one_letter_code
_entity_poly.pdbx_strand_id
1 'polypeptide(L)'
;MAATVSPTFSLLRQLVLRDLRVRYRSTIFGFLWSLVKPAILIALFFAVFQMFPGIRGTLTDFKGSVSFGVFLSIGIITWTFFAGALNEGVNAYLVHHHLITKAAFYRPVLPIASAISHFIHYLVAQAALILFLGFIGYHSWQPQ
;
A
#
# COMPACT_ATOMS: atom_id res chain seq x y z
N MET A 1 8.75 38.10 -16.55
CA MET A 1 8.16 36.80 -16.94
C MET A 1 9.21 35.70 -16.77
N ALA A 2 9.52 35.33 -15.52
CA ALA A 2 10.36 34.17 -15.15
C ALA A 2 10.24 33.95 -13.63
N ALA A 3 10.20 32.68 -13.19
CA ALA A 3 10.43 32.19 -11.82
C ALA A 3 9.30 32.22 -10.75
N THR A 4 8.14 31.57 -10.99
CA THR A 4 7.17 31.23 -9.91
C THR A 4 6.71 29.77 -9.88
N VAL A 5 7.37 28.85 -10.59
CA VAL A 5 7.03 27.40 -10.59
C VAL A 5 7.88 26.60 -9.57
N SER A 6 8.90 27.20 -8.95
CA SER A 6 9.91 26.52 -8.13
C SER A 6 9.55 26.17 -6.65
N PRO A 7 8.72 26.94 -5.90
CA PRO A 7 8.54 26.67 -4.46
C PRO A 7 7.59 25.51 -4.14
N THR A 8 6.60 25.24 -5.00
CA THR A 8 5.56 24.24 -4.70
C THR A 8 6.06 22.80 -4.87
N PHE A 9 6.84 22.53 -5.92
CA PHE A 9 7.39 21.20 -6.18
C PHE A 9 8.46 20.81 -5.15
N SER A 10 9.28 21.76 -4.72
CA SER A 10 10.28 21.55 -3.66
C SER A 10 9.62 21.25 -2.32
N LEU A 11 8.54 21.96 -1.97
CA LEU A 11 7.72 21.70 -0.77
C LEU A 11 7.05 20.32 -0.83
N LEU A 12 6.45 19.96 -1.98
CA LEU A 12 5.86 18.65 -2.19
C LEU A 12 6.89 17.53 -1.98
N ARG A 13 8.08 17.67 -2.58
CA ARG A 13 9.17 16.71 -2.43
C ARG A 13 9.61 16.56 -0.97
N GLN A 14 9.72 17.66 -0.22
CA GLN A 14 10.08 17.62 1.19
C GLN A 14 9.02 16.94 2.06
N LEU A 15 7.73 17.21 1.80
CA LEU A 15 6.64 16.54 2.50
C LEU A 15 6.64 15.03 2.24
N VAL A 16 6.75 14.61 0.98
CA VAL A 16 6.84 13.20 0.60
C VAL A 16 8.03 12.52 1.28
N LEU A 17 9.23 13.12 1.20
CA LEU A 17 10.43 12.57 1.83
C LEU A 17 10.30 12.46 3.35
N ARG A 18 9.66 13.45 3.99
CA ARG A 18 9.39 13.43 5.43
C ARG A 18 8.44 12.29 5.76
N ASP A 19 7.34 12.15 5.03
CA ASP A 19 6.31 11.14 5.29
C ASP A 19 6.86 9.73 5.11
N LEU A 20 7.65 9.50 4.06
CA LEU A 20 8.41 8.27 3.87
C LEU A 20 9.37 8.03 5.04
N ARG A 21 10.15 9.04 5.45
CA ARG A 21 11.09 8.91 6.56
C ARG A 21 10.38 8.57 7.86
N VAL A 22 9.25 9.19 8.18
CA VAL A 22 8.46 8.89 9.38
C VAL A 22 7.97 7.45 9.35
N ARG A 23 7.46 7.01 8.21
CA ARG A 23 6.90 5.67 8.02
C ARG A 23 7.95 4.56 8.06
N TYR A 24 9.15 4.81 7.53
CA TYR A 24 10.28 3.87 7.52
C TYR A 24 11.29 4.08 8.68
N ARG A 25 11.01 4.95 9.65
CA ARG A 25 11.91 5.18 10.81
C ARG A 25 11.66 4.20 11.96
N SER A 26 10.58 3.41 11.95
CA SER A 26 10.28 2.40 12.99
C SER A 26 9.97 1.00 12.44
N THR A 27 10.73 0.59 11.42
CA THR A 27 10.51 -0.56 10.52
C THR A 27 10.40 -1.94 11.18
N ILE A 28 10.53 -2.09 12.50
CA ILE A 28 10.36 -3.40 13.15
C ILE A 28 8.94 -3.54 13.72
N PHE A 29 8.56 -2.71 14.69
CA PHE A 29 7.23 -2.81 15.32
C PHE A 29 6.09 -2.31 14.43
N GLY A 30 6.30 -1.26 13.65
CA GLY A 30 5.29 -0.75 12.72
C GLY A 30 5.07 -1.68 11.52
N PHE A 31 6.14 -2.30 11.02
CA PHE A 31 6.07 -3.29 9.95
C PHE A 31 5.32 -4.55 10.40
N LEU A 32 5.65 -5.08 11.58
CA LEU A 32 4.96 -6.24 12.13
C LEU A 32 3.47 -5.96 12.30
N TRP A 33 3.10 -4.78 12.81
CA TRP A 33 1.70 -4.37 12.93
C TRP A 33 0.99 -4.19 11.58
N SER A 34 1.70 -3.71 10.56
CA SER A 34 1.16 -3.58 9.20
C SER A 34 0.85 -4.94 8.54
N LEU A 35 1.47 -6.03 9.00
CA LEU A 35 1.21 -7.39 8.53
C LEU A 35 0.05 -8.07 9.27
N VAL A 36 -0.22 -7.69 10.52
CA VAL A 36 -1.32 -8.25 11.32
C VAL A 36 -2.68 -7.99 10.66
N LYS A 37 -2.94 -6.76 10.20
CA LYS A 37 -4.21 -6.40 9.55
C LYS A 37 -4.49 -7.25 8.28
N PRO A 38 -3.58 -7.31 7.29
CA PRO A 38 -3.72 -8.20 6.14
C PRO A 38 -3.84 -9.68 6.53
N ALA A 39 -3.06 -10.16 7.50
CA ALA A 39 -3.10 -11.56 7.93
C ALA A 39 -4.47 -11.94 8.53
N ILE A 40 -5.05 -11.07 9.38
CA ILE A 40 -6.39 -11.28 9.92
C ILE A 40 -7.43 -11.28 8.80
N LEU A 41 -7.32 -10.38 7.82
CA LEU A 41 -8.22 -10.37 6.66
C LEU A 41 -8.12 -11.65 5.84
N ILE A 42 -6.90 -12.12 5.55
CA ILE A 42 -6.68 -13.39 4.83
C ILE A 42 -7.26 -14.57 5.61
N ALA A 43 -7.01 -14.64 6.92
CA ALA A 43 -7.54 -15.71 7.77
C ALA A 43 -9.07 -15.69 7.83
N LEU A 44 -9.67 -14.50 7.93
CA LEU A 44 -11.12 -14.33 7.92
C LEU A 44 -11.72 -14.76 6.58
N PHE A 45 -11.17 -14.28 5.46
CA PHE A 45 -11.62 -14.69 4.13
C PHE A 45 -11.48 -16.21 3.94
N PHE A 46 -10.33 -16.78 4.32
CA PHE A 46 -10.11 -18.22 4.26
C PHE A 46 -11.13 -19.02 5.09
N ALA A 47 -11.39 -18.59 6.34
CA ALA A 47 -12.38 -19.22 7.22
C ALA A 47 -13.80 -19.13 6.64
N VAL A 48 -14.17 -17.97 6.08
CA VAL A 48 -15.45 -17.76 5.40
C VAL A 48 -15.55 -18.73 4.20
N PHE A 49 -14.55 -18.78 3.33
CA PHE A 49 -14.58 -19.66 2.15
C PHE A 49 -14.54 -21.16 2.49
N GLN A 50 -13.94 -21.55 3.61
CA GLN A 50 -13.96 -22.92 4.14
C GLN A 50 -15.37 -23.34 4.61
N MET A 51 -16.10 -22.40 5.21
CA MET A 51 -17.45 -22.58 5.78
C MET A 51 -18.56 -22.62 4.73
N PHE A 52 -18.34 -22.06 3.53
CA PHE A 52 -19.30 -22.08 2.42
C PHE A 52 -18.89 -23.11 1.33
N PRO A 53 -19.32 -24.38 1.41
CA PRO A 53 -18.94 -25.43 0.48
C PRO A 53 -19.32 -25.18 -0.99
N GLY A 54 -20.28 -24.29 -1.28
CA GLY A 54 -20.63 -23.88 -2.65
C GLY A 54 -19.57 -23.04 -3.36
N ILE A 55 -18.59 -22.49 -2.63
CA ILE A 55 -17.49 -21.66 -3.18
C ILE A 55 -16.18 -22.48 -3.28
N ARG A 56 -16.15 -23.71 -2.74
CA ARG A 56 -14.97 -24.60 -2.81
C ARG A 56 -14.55 -24.89 -4.25
N GLY A 57 -15.52 -24.97 -5.17
CA GLY A 57 -15.28 -25.10 -6.61
C GLY A 57 -14.33 -24.01 -7.12
N THR A 58 -14.56 -22.74 -6.78
CA THR A 58 -13.72 -21.62 -7.21
C THR A 58 -12.28 -21.68 -6.69
N LEU A 59 -12.00 -22.33 -5.54
CA LEU A 59 -10.65 -22.51 -5.02
C LEU A 59 -9.87 -23.62 -5.74
N THR A 60 -10.57 -24.67 -6.19
CA THR A 60 -10.00 -25.80 -6.94
C THR A 60 -10.08 -25.64 -8.46
N ASP A 61 -10.96 -24.76 -8.95
CA ASP A 61 -11.24 -24.52 -10.38
C ASP A 61 -10.39 -23.41 -10.98
N PHE A 62 -9.48 -22.78 -10.21
CA PHE A 62 -8.30 -22.12 -10.79
C PHE A 62 -7.36 -23.20 -11.35
N LYS A 63 -7.81 -23.89 -12.40
CA LYS A 63 -7.00 -24.70 -13.32
C LYS A 63 -6.12 -23.83 -14.24
N GLY A 64 -5.96 -22.55 -13.91
CA GLY A 64 -5.05 -21.62 -14.54
C GLY A 64 -3.85 -21.36 -13.65
N SER A 65 -2.74 -20.96 -14.25
CA SER A 65 -1.38 -20.74 -13.69
C SER A 65 -1.26 -19.79 -12.48
N VAL A 66 -2.36 -19.32 -11.88
CA VAL A 66 -2.37 -18.36 -10.77
C VAL A 66 -3.21 -18.89 -9.61
N SER A 67 -2.56 -19.15 -8.47
CA SER A 67 -3.22 -19.59 -7.23
C SER A 67 -4.16 -18.51 -6.66
N PHE A 68 -5.32 -18.92 -6.14
CA PHE A 68 -6.27 -18.02 -5.48
C PHE A 68 -5.64 -17.16 -4.37
N GLY A 69 -4.63 -17.70 -3.67
CA GLY A 69 -3.88 -16.95 -2.66
C GLY A 69 -3.14 -15.74 -3.25
N VAL A 70 -2.65 -15.85 -4.49
CA VAL A 70 -1.99 -14.75 -5.21
C VAL A 70 -3.00 -13.68 -5.58
N PHE A 71 -4.15 -14.08 -6.14
CA PHE A 71 -5.24 -13.16 -6.48
C PHE A 71 -5.70 -12.35 -5.26
N LEU A 72 -5.93 -13.03 -4.13
CA LEU A 72 -6.37 -12.38 -2.90
C LEU A 72 -5.29 -11.43 -2.34
N SER A 73 -4.02 -11.82 -2.40
CA SER A 73 -2.89 -11.00 -1.93
C SER A 73 -2.79 -9.67 -2.70
N ILE A 74 -2.91 -9.70 -4.03
CA ILE A 74 -2.92 -8.50 -4.87
C ILE A 74 -4.09 -7.59 -4.50
N GLY A 75 -5.28 -8.17 -4.34
CA GLY A 75 -6.49 -7.43 -3.97
C GLY A 75 -6.37 -6.74 -2.61
N ILE A 76 -5.85 -7.44 -1.61
CA ILE A 76 -5.66 -6.89 -0.26
C ILE A 76 -4.60 -5.79 -0.24
N ILE A 77 -3.46 -5.97 -0.93
CA ILE A 77 -2.41 -4.94 -1.01
C ILE A 77 -2.95 -3.67 -1.70
N THR A 78 -3.68 -3.83 -2.80
CA THR A 78 -4.28 -2.71 -3.52
C THR A 78 -5.33 -1.98 -2.69
N TRP A 79 -6.22 -2.73 -2.02
CA TRP A 79 -7.26 -2.15 -1.17
C TRP A 79 -6.68 -1.42 0.03
N THR A 80 -5.70 -2.01 0.71
CA THR A 80 -5.07 -1.40 1.88
C THR A 80 -4.32 -0.11 1.53
N PHE A 81 -3.65 -0.08 0.37
CA PHE A 81 -3.09 1.14 -0.21
C PHE A 81 -4.18 2.21 -0.40
N PHE A 82 -5.25 1.87 -1.12
CA PHE A 82 -6.30 2.84 -1.46
C PHE A 82 -6.97 3.41 -0.21
N ALA A 83 -7.37 2.54 0.72
CA ALA A 83 -7.99 2.95 1.97
C ALA A 83 -7.05 3.81 2.84
N GLY A 84 -5.76 3.48 2.89
CA GLY A 84 -4.74 4.25 3.60
C GLY A 84 -4.52 5.63 3.00
N ALA A 85 -4.33 5.71 1.69
CA ALA A 85 -4.14 6.95 0.95
C ALA A 85 -5.35 7.89 1.10
N LEU A 86 -6.57 7.34 1.01
CA LEU A 86 -7.80 8.14 1.15
C LEU A 86 -7.94 8.68 2.58
N ASN A 87 -7.74 7.83 3.60
CA ASN A 87 -7.92 8.24 4.98
C ASN A 87 -6.88 9.30 5.41
N GLU A 88 -5.61 9.10 5.05
CA GLU A 88 -4.58 10.09 5.35
C GLU A 88 -4.69 11.34 4.48
N GLY A 89 -5.15 11.22 3.23
CA GLY A 89 -5.44 12.36 2.38
C GLY A 89 -6.54 13.27 2.96
N VAL A 90 -7.62 12.68 3.47
CA VAL A 90 -8.71 13.43 4.14
C VAL A 90 -8.20 14.11 5.41
N ASN A 91 -7.38 13.42 6.20
CA ASN A 91 -6.83 13.94 7.45
C ASN A 91 -5.62 14.87 7.26
N ALA A 92 -5.07 15.00 6.04
CA ALA A 92 -3.84 15.75 5.79
C ALA A 92 -3.93 17.23 6.21
N TYR A 93 -5.11 17.85 6.07
CA TYR A 93 -5.32 19.23 6.47
C TYR A 93 -5.29 19.42 8.00
N LEU A 94 -5.81 18.45 8.75
CA LEU A 94 -5.81 18.48 10.21
C LEU A 94 -4.39 18.29 10.75
N VAL A 95 -3.66 17.32 10.20
CA VAL A 95 -2.28 17.00 10.61
C VAL A 95 -1.30 18.13 10.23
N HIS A 96 -1.55 18.85 9.15
CA HIS A 96 -0.68 19.92 8.65
C HIS A 96 -1.22 21.33 8.87
N HIS A 97 -2.16 21.50 9.79
CA HIS A 97 -2.74 22.79 10.18
C HIS A 97 -1.67 23.89 10.45
N HIS A 98 -0.56 23.52 11.09
CA HIS A 98 0.55 24.45 11.37
C HIS A 98 1.19 25.03 10.12
N LEU A 99 1.28 24.25 9.03
CA LEU A 99 1.84 24.73 7.77
C LEU A 99 0.86 25.67 7.07
N ILE A 100 -0.44 25.31 7.07
CA ILE A 100 -1.50 26.09 6.41
C ILE A 100 -1.62 27.50 6.99
N THR A 101 -1.46 27.63 8.31
CA THR A 101 -1.57 28.92 9.01
C THR A 101 -0.33 29.80 8.86
N LYS A 102 0.85 29.22 8.60
CA LYS A 102 2.13 29.93 8.61
C LYS A 102 2.74 30.19 7.24
N ALA A 103 2.32 29.47 6.22
CA ALA A 103 2.90 29.57 4.88
C ALA A 103 1.79 29.66 3.82
N ALA A 104 1.93 30.60 2.89
CA ALA A 104 1.08 30.68 1.72
C ALA A 104 1.59 29.70 0.64
N PHE A 105 0.86 28.60 0.43
CA PHE A 105 1.16 27.62 -0.61
C PHE A 105 -0.13 27.01 -1.19
N TYR A 106 0.00 26.28 -2.30
CA TYR A 106 -1.10 25.57 -2.93
C TYR A 106 -1.61 24.42 -2.03
N ARG A 107 -2.77 24.61 -1.40
CA ARG A 107 -3.31 23.71 -0.35
C ARG A 107 -3.45 22.23 -0.77
N PRO A 108 -3.83 21.88 -2.01
CA PRO A 108 -3.94 20.47 -2.42
C PRO A 108 -2.62 19.69 -2.41
N VAL A 109 -1.46 20.36 -2.24
CA VAL A 109 -0.17 19.65 -2.09
C VAL A 109 -0.15 18.70 -0.90
N LEU A 110 -0.91 18.98 0.18
CA LEU A 110 -0.94 18.12 1.38
C LEU A 110 -1.53 16.72 1.09
N PRO A 111 -2.77 16.59 0.57
CA PRO A 111 -3.32 15.28 0.21
C PRO A 111 -2.54 14.61 -0.94
N ILE A 112 -2.00 15.39 -1.89
CA ILE A 112 -1.17 14.84 -2.98
C ILE A 112 0.12 14.23 -2.44
N ALA A 113 0.80 14.89 -1.49
CA ALA A 113 2.01 14.35 -0.87
C ALA A 113 1.74 13.04 -0.11
N SER A 114 0.61 12.97 0.60
CA SER A 114 0.17 11.73 1.26
C SER A 114 -0.10 10.62 0.23
N ALA A 115 -0.88 10.90 -0.83
CA ALA A 115 -1.19 9.93 -1.87
C ALA A 115 0.07 9.41 -2.58
N ILE A 116 1.03 10.27 -2.91
CA ILE A 116 2.32 9.88 -3.51
C ILE A 116 3.12 9.00 -2.55
N SER A 117 3.15 9.35 -1.26
CA SER A 117 3.86 8.55 -0.26
C SER A 117 3.26 7.15 -0.16
N HIS A 118 1.92 7.03 -0.07
CA HIS A 118 1.24 5.74 -0.10
C HIS A 118 1.47 4.96 -1.40
N PHE A 119 1.53 5.65 -2.54
CA PHE A 119 1.77 5.00 -3.82
C PHE A 119 3.17 4.40 -3.90
N ILE A 120 4.19 5.10 -3.40
CA ILE A 120 5.56 4.56 -3.28
C ILE A 120 5.56 3.31 -2.38
N HIS A 121 4.84 3.34 -1.26
CA HIS A 121 4.69 2.16 -0.39
C HIS A 121 4.00 0.98 -1.09
N TYR A 122 2.94 1.25 -1.83
CA TYR A 122 2.25 0.25 -2.64
C TYR A 122 3.19 -0.39 -3.66
N LEU A 123 4.00 0.40 -4.38
CA LEU A 123 4.97 -0.12 -5.34
C LEU A 123 6.02 -1.03 -4.66
N VAL A 124 6.50 -0.67 -3.47
CA VAL A 124 7.43 -1.52 -2.71
C VAL A 124 6.77 -2.83 -2.29
N ALA A 125 5.54 -2.78 -1.77
CA ALA A 125 4.79 -3.98 -1.38
C ALA A 125 4.47 -4.89 -2.58
N GLN A 126 4.07 -4.29 -3.70
CA GLN A 126 3.76 -5.01 -4.93
C GLN A 126 5.02 -5.65 -5.54
N ALA A 127 6.14 -4.94 -5.56
CA ALA A 127 7.42 -5.48 -6.01
C ALA A 127 7.88 -6.64 -5.13
N ALA A 128 7.76 -6.52 -3.80
CA ALA A 128 8.06 -7.60 -2.87
C ALA A 128 7.21 -8.86 -3.10
N LEU A 129 5.91 -8.69 -3.37
CA LEU A 129 5.02 -9.79 -3.73
C LEU A 129 5.48 -10.48 -5.04
N ILE A 130 5.79 -9.70 -6.08
CA ILE A 130 6.25 -10.25 -7.36
C ILE A 130 7.56 -11.05 -7.18
N LEU A 131 8.51 -10.52 -6.40
CA LEU A 131 9.76 -11.23 -6.09
C LEU A 131 9.51 -12.53 -5.32
N PHE A 132 8.62 -12.50 -4.33
CA PHE A 132 8.24 -13.68 -3.56
C PHE A 132 7.60 -14.77 -4.45
N LEU A 133 6.71 -14.38 -5.37
CA LEU A 133 6.09 -15.30 -6.31
C LEU A 133 7.10 -15.83 -7.33
N GLY A 134 8.02 -15.01 -7.82
CA GLY A 134 9.11 -15.44 -8.68
C GLY A 134 10.02 -16.48 -8.01
N PHE A 135 10.32 -16.30 -6.73
CA PHE A 135 11.10 -17.25 -5.93
C PHE A 135 10.37 -18.60 -5.75
N ILE A 136 9.07 -18.58 -5.40
CA ILE A 136 8.25 -19.79 -5.29
C ILE A 136 8.11 -20.48 -6.64
N GLY A 137 7.83 -19.72 -7.70
CA GLY A 137 7.71 -20.22 -9.06
C GLY A 137 9.00 -20.90 -9.53
N TYR A 138 10.16 -20.28 -9.28
CA TYR A 138 11.47 -20.86 -9.55
C TYR A 138 11.71 -22.18 -8.79
N HIS A 139 11.37 -22.23 -7.50
CA HIS A 139 11.53 -23.44 -6.69
C HIS A 139 10.58 -24.57 -7.13
N SER A 140 9.38 -24.24 -7.62
CA SER A 140 8.42 -25.24 -8.13
C SER A 140 8.79 -25.83 -9.49
N TRP A 141 9.67 -25.17 -10.25
CA TRP A 141 10.09 -25.61 -11.59
C TRP A 141 11.33 -26.50 -11.58
N GLN A 142 12.03 -26.67 -10.45
CA GLN A 142 13.10 -27.66 -10.34
C GLN A 142 12.47 -29.06 -10.34
N PRO A 143 12.65 -29.88 -11.40
CA PRO A 143 12.21 -31.27 -11.36
C PRO A 143 13.11 -32.01 -10.36
N GLN A 144 12.48 -32.70 -9.41
CA GLN A 144 13.15 -33.69 -8.55
C GLN A 144 13.62 -34.87 -9.39
#